data_AF-A0A7R9C1R2-F1
#
_entry.id   AF-A0A7R9C1R2-F1
#
_cell.length_a   1.000
_cell.length_b   1.000
_cell.length_c   1.000
_cell.angle_alpha   90.00
_cell.angle_beta   90.00
_cell.angle_gamma   90.00
#
_symmetry.space_group_name_H-M   'P 1'
#
loop_
_entity.id
_entity.type
_entity.pdbx_description
1 polymer ?
#
loop_
_entity_poly.entity_id
_entity_poly.type
_entity_poly.pdbx_seq_one_letter_code
_entity_poly.pdbx_strand_id
1 'polypeptide(L)'
;MYDLSSLDLPEDERKRIRCSKWDFDKTDFGETITSKWELVCGKEWVISTSQAMFMVGKFLGCVVFGMFSDRFGRKTTLMVCAGMKLVFGVVAAFAPNLWVFVSLHVLVAMAASGMYTAAFVI
;
A
#
# COMPACT_ATOMS: atom_id res chain seq x y z
N MET A 1 13.85 17.69 -3.11
CA MET A 1 14.99 17.17 -3.90
C MET A 1 16.17 18.06 -3.57
N TYR A 2 16.92 17.74 -2.52
CA TYR A 2 18.04 18.59 -2.10
C TYR A 2 19.15 18.46 -3.14
N ASP A 3 19.49 19.61 -3.71
CA ASP A 3 20.48 19.78 -4.76
C ASP A 3 21.88 19.53 -4.16
N LEU A 4 22.44 18.35 -4.46
CA LEU A 4 23.79 17.95 -4.04
C LEU A 4 24.86 18.44 -5.03
N SER A 5 24.49 19.29 -6.00
CA SER A 5 25.38 19.77 -7.06
C SER A 5 26.28 20.94 -6.63
N SER A 6 26.07 21.53 -5.44
CA SER A 6 26.84 22.67 -4.91
C SER A 6 27.87 22.31 -3.84
N LEU A 7 27.97 21.04 -3.45
CA LEU A 7 29.08 20.52 -2.64
C LEU A 7 30.12 19.94 -3.61
N ASP A 8 31.07 20.78 -4.03
CA ASP A 8 32.31 20.36 -4.69
C ASP A 8 33.14 19.48 -3.73
N LEU A 9 32.74 18.22 -3.61
CA LEU A 9 33.54 17.17 -2.99
C LEU A 9 34.45 16.57 -4.08
N PRO A 10 35.77 16.47 -3.87
CA PRO A 10 36.70 15.90 -4.85
C PRO A 10 36.23 14.49 -5.25
N GLU A 11 36.26 14.18 -6.56
CA GLU A 11 35.69 12.93 -7.12
C GLU A 11 36.22 11.64 -6.46
N ASP A 12 37.40 11.70 -5.84
CA ASP A 12 38.11 10.57 -5.23
C ASP A 12 37.54 10.11 -3.88
N GLU A 13 36.68 10.90 -3.21
CA GLU A 13 36.08 10.52 -1.92
C GLU A 13 34.54 10.49 -1.93
N ARG A 14 33.93 9.99 -3.03
CA ARG A 14 32.49 9.67 -3.06
C ARG A 14 32.18 8.44 -2.19
N LYS A 15 32.36 8.54 -0.87
CA LYS A 15 31.91 7.54 0.09
C LYS A 15 30.39 7.63 0.23
N ARG A 16 29.71 6.53 -0.08
CA ARG A 16 28.28 6.39 0.26
C ARG A 16 28.14 6.37 1.78
N ILE A 17 27.76 7.50 2.36
CA ILE A 17 27.44 7.61 3.79
C ILE A 17 26.06 7.01 4.06
N ARG A 18 25.92 6.28 5.17
CA ARG A 18 24.63 5.72 5.58
C ARG A 18 23.72 6.87 6.02
N CYS A 19 22.53 6.90 5.46
CA CYS A 19 21.49 7.87 5.80
C CYS A 19 21.10 7.69 7.29
N SER A 20 21.31 8.73 8.10
CA SER A 20 21.03 8.71 9.54
C SER A 20 19.73 9.43 9.90
N LYS A 21 19.39 10.49 9.17
CA LYS A 21 18.17 11.28 9.37
C LYS A 21 17.76 11.88 8.03
N TRP A 22 16.48 11.83 7.73
CA TRP A 22 15.90 12.38 6.52
C TRP A 22 14.82 13.37 6.91
N ASP A 23 14.92 14.60 6.43
CA ASP A 23 13.92 15.62 6.67
C ASP A 23 12.95 15.65 5.49
N PHE A 24 11.65 15.54 5.77
CA PHE A 24 10.61 15.54 4.74
C PHE A 24 10.02 16.95 4.66
N ASP A 25 10.24 17.63 3.54
CA ASP A 25 9.51 18.86 3.24
C ASP A 25 8.03 18.52 2.97
N LYS A 26 7.13 19.03 3.82
CA LYS A 26 5.69 18.76 3.79
C LYS A 26 4.89 19.85 3.06
N THR A 27 5.55 20.87 2.51
CA THR A 27 4.90 22.10 2.01
C THR A 27 4.00 21.85 0.79
N ASP A 28 4.40 20.97 -0.13
CA ASP A 28 3.64 20.68 -1.35
C ASP A 28 2.71 19.45 -1.24
N PHE A 29 3.12 18.40 -0.52
CA PHE A 29 2.47 17.08 -0.56
C PHE A 29 1.88 16.63 0.80
N GLY A 30 2.02 17.42 1.87
CA GLY A 30 1.55 17.06 3.20
C GLY A 30 2.17 15.77 3.75
N GLU A 31 1.45 15.08 4.63
CA GLU A 31 1.91 13.81 5.22
C GLU A 31 1.65 12.64 4.27
N THR A 32 2.72 12.15 3.64
CA THR A 32 2.67 10.93 2.82
C THR A 32 2.93 9.69 3.67
N ILE A 33 2.59 8.50 3.14
CA ILE A 33 2.85 7.21 3.81
C ILE A 33 4.35 7.07 4.16
N THR A 34 5.23 7.51 3.24
CA THR A 34 6.68 7.48 3.43
C THR A 34 7.16 8.42 4.53
N SER A 35 6.56 9.61 4.64
CA SER A 35 6.88 10.60 5.67
C SER A 35 6.31 10.22 7.04
N LYS A 36 5.08 9.71 7.09
CA LYS A 36 4.37 9.33 8.32
C LYS A 36 5.08 8.21 9.10
N TRP A 37 5.74 7.29 8.39
CA TRP A 37 6.43 6.14 9.00
C TRP A 37 7.94 6.12 8.74
N GLU A 38 8.52 7.24 8.29
CA GLU A 38 9.95 7.41 8.03
C GLU A 38 10.61 6.21 7.28
N LEU A 39 10.03 5.83 6.14
CA LEU A 39 10.43 4.64 5.34
C LEU A 39 11.72 4.83 4.52
N VAL A 40 12.54 5.79 4.89
CA VAL A 40 13.80 6.19 4.22
C VAL A 40 15.00 5.62 4.98
N CYS A 41 16.20 5.80 4.43
CA CYS A 41 17.45 5.30 5.01
C CYS A 41 17.50 3.75 5.18
N GLY A 42 17.31 2.99 4.09
CA GLY A 42 17.46 1.52 4.10
C GLY A 42 16.22 0.72 4.51
N LYS A 43 15.09 1.39 4.75
CA LYS A 43 13.77 0.77 4.95
C LYS A 43 12.89 0.79 3.70
N GLU A 44 13.45 1.14 2.54
CA GLU A 44 12.74 1.20 1.26
C GLU A 44 12.13 -0.15 0.85
N TRP A 45 12.77 -1.26 1.24
CA TRP A 45 12.29 -2.63 0.99
C TRP A 45 10.88 -2.86 1.54
N VAL A 46 10.50 -2.17 2.63
CA VAL A 46 9.18 -2.31 3.25
C VAL A 46 8.07 -1.86 2.30
N ILE A 47 8.33 -0.84 1.46
CA ILE A 47 7.36 -0.38 0.45
C ILE A 47 7.16 -1.47 -0.60
N SER A 48 8.25 -2.02 -1.14
CA SER A 48 8.21 -3.11 -2.12
C SER A 48 7.52 -4.35 -1.56
N THR A 49 7.82 -4.73 -0.31
CA THR A 49 7.17 -5.84 0.37
C THR A 49 5.67 -5.57 0.57
N SER A 50 5.27 -4.35 0.93
CA SER A 50 3.86 -4.00 1.09
C SER A 50 3.09 -4.12 -0.23
N GLN A 51 3.70 -3.71 -1.34
CA GLN A 51 3.11 -3.85 -2.68
C GLN A 51 3.01 -5.32 -3.11
N ALA A 52 4.03 -6.12 -2.80
CA ALA A 52 3.99 -7.56 -3.06
C ALA A 52 2.86 -8.24 -2.27
N MET A 53 2.74 -7.95 -0.96
CA MET A 53 1.65 -8.45 -0.12
C MET A 53 0.28 -8.01 -0.65
N PHE A 54 0.16 -6.77 -1.14
CA PHE A 54 -1.07 -6.28 -1.76
C PHE A 54 -1.47 -7.08 -3.01
N MET A 55 -0.50 -7.44 -3.86
CA MET A 55 -0.74 -8.30 -5.03
C MET A 55 -1.13 -9.72 -4.63
N VAL A 56 -0.47 -10.29 -3.62
CA VAL A 56 -0.85 -11.60 -3.05
C VAL A 56 -2.29 -11.57 -2.52
N GLY A 57 -2.66 -10.49 -1.83
CA GLY A 57 -4.04 -10.24 -1.41
C GLY A 57 -5.01 -10.27 -2.59
N LYS A 58 -4.74 -9.52 -3.66
CA LYS A 58 -5.58 -9.55 -4.87
C LYS A 58 -5.70 -10.94 -5.48
N PHE A 59 -4.62 -11.72 -5.51
CA PHE A 59 -4.64 -13.07 -6.03
C PHE A 59 -5.56 -13.99 -5.20
N LEU A 60 -5.37 -14.00 -3.88
CA LEU A 60 -6.20 -14.78 -2.97
C LEU A 60 -7.67 -14.33 -3.02
N GLY A 61 -7.91 -13.02 -3.10
CA GLY A 61 -9.25 -12.45 -3.25
C GLY A 61 -9.95 -12.92 -4.51
N CYS A 62 -9.27 -12.93 -5.66
CA CYS A 62 -9.82 -13.42 -6.91
C CYS A 62 -10.25 -14.90 -6.81
N VAL A 63 -9.41 -15.76 -6.24
CA VAL A 63 -9.69 -17.20 -6.10
C VAL A 63 -10.87 -17.43 -5.15
N VAL A 64 -10.86 -16.81 -3.97
CA VAL A 64 -11.91 -17.00 -2.95
C VAL A 64 -13.24 -16.40 -3.39
N PHE A 65 -13.25 -15.14 -3.83
CA PHE A 65 -14.47 -14.47 -4.27
C PHE A 65 -14.98 -14.98 -5.60
N GLY A 66 -14.13 -15.52 -6.47
CA GLY A 66 -14.53 -16.23 -7.68
C GLY A 66 -15.41 -17.44 -7.34
N MET A 67 -14.90 -18.34 -6.50
CA MET A 67 -15.68 -19.50 -6.04
C MET A 67 -16.95 -19.09 -5.27
N PHE A 68 -16.87 -18.02 -4.46
CA PHE A 68 -18.01 -17.53 -3.70
C PHE A 68 -19.10 -16.94 -4.61
N SER A 69 -18.70 -16.22 -5.67
CA SER A 69 -19.60 -15.64 -6.68
C SER A 69 -20.42 -16.70 -7.39
N ASP A 70 -19.78 -17.83 -7.72
CA ASP A 70 -20.44 -18.94 -8.41
C ASP A 70 -21.51 -19.62 -7.53
N ARG A 71 -21.38 -19.55 -6.20
CA ARG A 71 -22.27 -20.22 -5.24
C ARG A 71 -23.42 -19.33 -4.73
N PHE A 72 -23.14 -18.06 -4.41
CA PHE A 72 -24.09 -17.14 -3.76
C PHE A 72 -24.78 -16.15 -4.72
N GLY A 73 -24.39 -16.17 -5.99
CA GLY A 73 -24.90 -15.27 -7.02
C GLY A 73 -24.15 -13.94 -7.09
N ARG A 74 -24.11 -13.38 -8.30
CA ARG A 74 -23.30 -12.20 -8.66
C ARG A 74 -23.64 -10.93 -7.87
N LYS A 75 -24.94 -10.65 -7.66
CA LYS A 75 -25.41 -9.41 -6.99
C LYS A 75 -25.09 -9.39 -5.49
N THR A 76 -25.28 -10.52 -4.81
CA THR A 76 -24.98 -10.68 -3.38
C THR A 76 -23.48 -10.53 -3.13
N THR A 77 -22.67 -11.15 -3.99
CA THR A 77 -21.20 -11.07 -3.89
C THR A 77 -20.71 -9.63 -4.03
N LEU A 78 -21.27 -8.85 -4.96
CA LEU A 78 -20.92 -7.44 -5.12
C LEU A 78 -21.26 -6.61 -3.88
N MET A 79 -22.46 -6.80 -3.29
CA MET A 79 -22.84 -6.10 -2.05
C MET A 79 -21.94 -6.46 -0.86
N VAL A 80 -21.60 -7.75 -0.71
CA VAL A 80 -20.70 -8.21 0.37
C VAL A 80 -19.31 -7.62 0.20
N CYS A 81 -18.72 -7.68 -0.99
CA CYS A 81 -17.41 -7.11 -1.27
C CYS A 81 -17.39 -5.59 -1.05
N ALA A 82 -18.43 -4.88 -1.48
CA ALA A 82 -18.55 -3.44 -1.28
C ALA A 82 -18.63 -3.07 0.21
N GLY A 83 -19.48 -3.75 0.97
CA GLY A 83 -19.60 -3.55 2.42
C GLY A 83 -18.28 -3.86 3.13
N MET A 84 -17.65 -4.98 2.79
CA MET A 84 -16.37 -5.38 3.35
C MET A 84 -15.28 -4.34 3.06
N LYS A 85 -15.20 -3.84 1.82
CA LYS A 85 -14.22 -2.82 1.42
C LYS A 85 -14.43 -1.50 2.15
N LEU A 86 -15.69 -1.10 2.38
CA LEU A 86 -16.00 0.13 3.12
C LEU A 86 -15.59 0.02 4.59
N VAL A 87 -15.95 -1.07 5.26
CA VAL A 87 -15.61 -1.27 6.68
C VAL A 87 -14.10 -1.28 6.87
N PHE A 88 -13.37 -2.12 6.13
CA PHE A 88 -11.91 -2.19 6.26
C PHE A 88 -11.19 -0.93 5.79
N GLY A 89 -11.75 -0.21 4.81
CA GLY A 89 -11.23 1.08 4.36
C GLY A 89 -11.31 2.16 5.43
N VAL A 90 -12.44 2.26 6.14
CA VAL A 90 -12.60 3.20 7.25
C VAL A 90 -11.69 2.82 8.42
N VAL A 91 -11.60 1.53 8.76
CA VAL A 91 -10.70 1.06 9.83
C VAL A 91 -9.24 1.34 9.48
N ALA A 92 -8.84 1.23 8.20
CA ALA A 92 -7.49 1.54 7.76
C ALA A 92 -7.11 3.02 7.94
N ALA A 93 -8.07 3.94 7.88
CA ALA A 93 -7.82 5.37 8.11
C ALA A 93 -7.35 5.66 9.54
N PHE A 94 -7.80 4.87 10.52
CA PHE A 94 -7.42 5.00 11.93
C PHE A 94 -6.19 4.18 12.31
N ALA A 95 -5.51 3.53 11.36
CA ALA A 95 -4.43 2.62 11.68
C ALA A 95 -3.22 3.34 12.30
N PRO A 96 -2.81 2.98 13.54
CA PRO A 96 -1.69 3.61 14.25
C PRO A 96 -0.34 2.92 14.00
N ASN A 97 -0.30 1.86 13.19
CA ASN A 97 0.92 1.12 12.86
C ASN A 97 0.95 0.78 11.36
N LEU A 98 2.14 0.84 10.76
CA LEU A 98 2.35 0.48 9.36
C LEU A 98 1.93 -0.96 9.05
N TRP A 99 2.25 -1.92 9.91
CA TRP A 99 1.88 -3.33 9.71
C TRP A 99 0.36 -3.56 9.73
N VAL A 100 -0.34 -2.86 10.64
CA VAL A 100 -1.80 -2.92 10.74
C VAL A 100 -2.42 -2.31 9.48
N PHE A 101 -1.91 -1.14 9.04
CA PHE A 101 -2.31 -0.53 7.79
C PHE A 101 -2.13 -1.47 6.60
N VAL A 102 -0.97 -2.12 6.46
CA VAL A 102 -0.69 -3.07 5.37
C VAL A 102 -1.65 -4.25 5.42
N SER A 103 -1.90 -4.84 6.58
CA SER A 103 -2.83 -5.97 6.73
C SER A 103 -4.27 -5.62 6.32
N LEU A 104 -4.77 -4.46 6.77
CA LEU A 104 -6.09 -3.96 6.39
C LEU A 104 -6.14 -3.63 4.90
N HIS A 105 -5.06 -3.09 4.36
CA HIS A 105 -4.95 -2.77 2.95
C HIS A 105 -4.97 -4.01 2.06
N VAL A 106 -4.36 -5.13 2.51
CA VAL A 106 -4.46 -6.44 1.85
C VAL A 106 -5.89 -6.97 1.86
N LEU A 107 -6.63 -6.83 2.97
CA LEU A 107 -8.04 -7.22 3.05
C LEU A 107 -8.93 -6.37 2.11
N VAL A 108 -8.68 -5.07 2.06
CA VAL A 108 -9.32 -4.16 1.10
C VAL A 108 -8.98 -4.56 -0.33
N ALA A 109 -7.74 -4.98 -0.60
CA ALA A 109 -7.30 -5.45 -1.92
C ALA A 109 -8.04 -6.73 -2.34
N MET A 110 -8.21 -7.68 -1.42
CA MET A 110 -8.99 -8.90 -1.62
C MET A 110 -10.45 -8.57 -1.98
N ALA A 111 -11.09 -7.68 -1.22
CA ALA A 111 -12.45 -7.22 -1.48
C ALA A 111 -12.55 -6.52 -2.85
N ALA A 112 -11.55 -5.71 -3.19
CA ALA A 112 -11.50 -5.00 -4.46
C ALA A 112 -11.41 -5.97 -5.65
N SER A 113 -10.58 -7.01 -5.59
CA SER A 113 -10.51 -8.02 -6.66
C SER A 113 -11.86 -8.68 -6.92
N GLY A 114 -12.62 -9.03 -5.86
CA GLY A 114 -13.95 -9.62 -6.01
C GLY A 114 -14.98 -8.67 -6.63
N MET A 115 -14.88 -7.37 -6.35
CA MET A 115 -15.71 -6.36 -7.03
C MET A 115 -15.35 -6.23 -8.51
N TYR A 116 -14.05 -6.24 -8.86
CA TYR A 116 -13.62 -6.13 -10.26
C TYR A 116 -14.11 -7.32 -11.09
N THR A 117 -14.01 -8.54 -10.57
CA THR A 117 -14.49 -9.76 -11.27
C THR A 117 -16.01 -9.77 -11.38
N ALA A 118 -16.73 -9.34 -10.33
CA ALA A 118 -18.18 -9.24 -10.40
C ALA A 118 -18.63 -8.14 -11.38
N ALA A 119 -17.96 -6.98 -11.40
CA ALA A 119 -18.30 -5.84 -12.24
C ALA A 119 -18.05 -6.08 -13.74
N PHE A 120 -16.98 -6.79 -14.09
CA PHE A 120 -16.68 -7.10 -15.51
C PHE A 120 -17.71 -8.05 -16.14
N VAL A 121 -18.39 -8.83 -15.30
CA VAL A 121 -19.28 -9.93 -15.71
C VAL A 121 -20.77 -9.55 -15.58
N ILE A 122 -21.06 -8.33 -15.11
CA ILE A 122 -22.41 -7.70 -15.11
C ILE A 122 -22.54 -6.87 -16.38
#